data_AF-A0A9P6WSR8-F1
#
_entry.id   AF-A0A9P6WSR8-F1
#
_cell.length_a   1.000
_cell.length_b   1.000
_cell.length_c   1.000
_cell.angle_alpha   90.00
_cell.angle_beta   90.00
_cell.angle_gamma   90.00
#
_symmetry.space_group_name_H-M   'P 1'
#
loop_
_entity.id
_entity.type
_entity.pdbx_description
1 polymer ?
#
loop_
_entity_poly.entity_id
_entity_poly.type
_entity_poly.pdbx_seq_one_letter_code
_entity_poly.pdbx_strand_id
1 'polypeptide(L)' 'MDIQSQLKHPHLLALHRLIQDQDYLYMIMELCDQGDLFDFVIKDQEINFVREEGLVKTWFHQILDAVEHMHSQAAR' A
#
# COMPACT_ATOMS: atom_id res chain seq x y z
N MET A 1 2.81 16.18 3.31
CA MET A 1 2.46 15.22 4.39
C MET A 1 0.96 15.17 4.66
N ASP A 2 0.21 16.21 4.29
CA ASP A 2 -1.23 16.30 4.58
C ASP A 2 -2.08 15.29 3.82
N ILE A 3 -1.64 14.83 2.64
CA ILE A 3 -2.40 13.85 1.87
C ILE A 3 -2.40 12.50 2.60
N GLN A 4 -1.23 11.97 2.97
CA GLN A 4 -1.13 10.64 3.60
C GLN A 4 -1.75 10.59 5.01
N SER A 5 -1.76 11.69 5.77
CA SER A 5 -2.39 11.73 7.10
C SER A 5 -3.92 11.66 7.05
N GLN A 6 -4.53 11.99 5.91
CA GLN A 6 -5.99 12.02 5.71
C GLN A 6 -6.53 10.75 5.04
N LEU A 7 -5.66 9.98 4.38
CA LEU A 7 -6.01 8.73 3.72
C LEU A 7 -6.07 7.58 4.74
N LYS A 8 -7.29 7.17 5.12
CA LYS A 8 -7.53 6.04 6.04
C LYS A 8 -8.35 4.96 5.34
N HIS A 9 -7.67 3.89 4.94
CA HIS A 9 -8.25 2.80 4.19
C HIS A 9 -7.51 1.47 4.47
N PRO A 10 -8.19 0.31 4.57
CA PRO A 10 -7.54 -0.98 4.85
C PRO A 10 -6.52 -1.45 3.80
N HIS A 11 -6.55 -0.86 2.60
CA HIS A 11 -5.62 -1.16 1.51
C HIS A 11 -4.65 -0.01 1.20
N LEU A 12 -4.48 0.93 2.15
CA LEU A 12 -3.47 1.99 2.11
C LEU A 12 -2.59 1.92 3.35
N LEU A 13 -1.29 2.18 3.17
CA LEU A 13 -0.33 2.20 4.27
C LEU A 13 -0.64 3.34 5.25
N ALA A 14 -0.95 3.00 6.50
CA ALA A 14 -1.28 4.00 7.51
C ALA A 14 -0.03 4.74 8.00
N LEU A 15 -0.12 6.08 8.03
CA LEU A 15 0.84 6.96 8.68
C LEU A 15 0.34 7.28 10.10
N HIS A 16 1.00 6.73 11.12
CA HIS A 16 0.59 6.90 12.52
C HIS A 16 1.10 8.20 13.13
N ARG A 17 2.33 8.61 12.80
CA ARG A 17 2.95 9.81 13.38
C ARG A 17 4.04 10.37 12.47
N LEU A 18 4.18 11.69 12.53
CA LEU A 18 5.30 12.44 11.98
C LEU A 18 6.06 13.10 13.13
N ILE A 19 7.37 12.96 13.12
CA ILE A 19 8.27 13.66 14.05
C ILE A 19 9.29 14.39 13.18
N GLN A 20 9.61 15.63 13.52
CA GLN A 20 10.57 16.43 12.79
C GLN A 20 11.56 17.05 13.78
N ASP A 21 12.85 16.97 13.46
CA ASP A 21 13.91 17.76 14.11
C ASP A 21 14.52 18.76 13.10
N GLN A 22 15.67 19.35 13.42
CA GLN A 22 16.27 20.38 12.56
C GLN A 22 16.65 19.84 11.17
N ASP A 23 17.03 18.56 11.07
CA ASP A 23 17.67 18.00 9.88
C ASP A 23 16.86 16.85 9.27
N TYR A 24 15.97 16.21 10.04
CA TYR A 24 15.31 14.96 9.67
C TYR A 24 13.81 14.97 9.88
N LEU A 25 13.15 14.18 9.04
CA LEU A 25 11.75 13.81 9.14
C LEU A 25 11.63 12.31 9.39
N TYR A 26 10.94 11.96 10.47
CA TYR A 26 10.67 10.58 10.85
C TYR A 26 9.19 10.26 10.62
N MET A 27 8.94 9.24 9.81
CA MET A 27 7.60 8.74 9.48
C MET A 27 7.37 7.41 10.20
N ILE A 28 6.40 7.39 11.12
CA ILE A 28 6.02 6.19 11.85
C ILE A 28 4.81 5.61 11.12
N MET A 29 4.98 4.43 10.53
CA MET A 29 3.99 3.77 9.66
C MET A 29 3.79 2.31 10.08
N GLU A 30 2.79 1.65 9.50
CA GLU A 30 2.63 0.20 9.60
C GLU A 30 3.85 -0.55 9.06
N LEU A 31 4.18 -1.70 9.68
CA LEU A 31 5.28 -2.55 9.24
C LEU A 31 4.80 -3.51 8.14
N CYS A 32 5.41 -3.40 6.96
CA CYS A 32 5.22 -4.35 5.85
C CYS A 32 6.46 -5.24 5.72
N ASP A 33 6.45 -6.39 6.39
CA ASP A 33 7.62 -7.29 6.48
C ASP A 33 7.78 -8.24 5.27
N GLN A 34 6.78 -8.31 4.38
CA GLN A 34 6.80 -9.17 3.20
C GLN A 34 7.44 -8.52 1.96
N GLY A 35 7.95 -7.29 2.07
CA GLY A 35 8.47 -6.53 0.94
C GLY A 35 7.36 -6.02 0.02
N ASP A 36 7.68 -5.85 -1.27
CA ASP A 36 6.73 -5.33 -2.26
C ASP A 36 6.07 -6.43 -3.11
N LEU A 37 4.99 -6.05 -3.78
CA LEU A 37 4.20 -6.96 -4.61
C LEU A 37 4.97 -7.46 -5.84
N PHE A 38 5.89 -6.66 -6.40
CA PHE A 38 6.65 -7.05 -7.58
C PHE A 38 7.60 -8.21 -7.24
N ASP A 39 8.39 -8.04 -6.18
CA ASP A 39 9.27 -9.06 -5.64
C ASP A 39 8.47 -10.31 -5.26
N PHE A 40 7.30 -10.13 -4.63
CA PHE A 40 6.43 -11.24 -4.29
C PHE A 40 5.99 -12.03 -5.53
N VAL A 41 5.54 -11.34 -6.59
CA VAL A 41 5.10 -11.94 -7.85
C VAL A 41 6.23 -12.68 -8.55
N ILE A 42 7.41 -12.07 -8.68
CA ILE A 42 8.55 -12.66 -9.37
C ILE A 42 9.09 -13.89 -8.63
N LYS A 43 9.27 -13.82 -7.30
CA LYS A 43 9.74 -14.97 -6.50
C LYS A 43 8.84 -16.19 -6.61
N ASP A 44 7.53 -15.99 -6.72
CA ASP A 44 6.60 -17.09 -6.92
C ASP A 44 6.61 -17.63 -8.35
N GLN A 45 6.83 -16.81 -9.37
CA GLN A 45 6.96 -17.31 -10.75
C GLN A 45 8.14 -18.27 -10.95
N GLU A 46 9.20 -18.12 -10.15
CA GLU A 46 10.34 -19.06 -10.14
C GLU A 46 9.96 -20.45 -9.61
N ILE A 47 8.89 -20.55 -8.81
CA ILE A 47 8.45 -21.79 -8.15
C ILE A 47 7.16 -22.34 -8.80
N ASN A 48 6.24 -21.45 -9.15
CA ASN A 48 4.92 -21.68 -9.71
C ASN A 48 4.77 -20.86 -11.00
N PHE A 49 4.88 -21.50 -12.16
CA PHE A 49 4.83 -20.84 -13.47
C PHE A 49 3.59 -19.95 -13.71
N VAL A 50 2.47 -20.23 -13.04
CA VAL A 50 1.20 -19.50 -13.17
C VAL A 50 0.53 -19.39 -11.80
N ARG A 51 0.19 -18.17 -11.38
CA ARG A 51 -0.64 -17.92 -10.19
C ARG A 51 -2.11 -18.17 -10.48
N GLU A 52 -2.85 -18.57 -9.45
CA GLU A 52 -4.30 -18.69 -9.52
C GLU A 52 -4.95 -17.34 -9.86
N GLU A 53 -5.78 -17.31 -10.91
CA GLU A 53 -6.47 -16.10 -11.38
C GLU A 53 -7.30 -15.44 -10.27
N GLY A 54 -7.92 -16.23 -9.40
CA GLY A 54 -8.70 -15.74 -8.26
C GLY A 54 -7.88 -14.85 -7.33
N LEU A 55 -6.67 -15.26 -7.00
CA LEU A 55 -5.76 -14.50 -6.13
C LEU A 55 -5.34 -13.17 -6.79
N VAL A 56 -5.02 -13.21 -8.09
CA VAL A 56 -4.64 -12.02 -8.85
C VAL A 56 -5.80 -11.01 -8.90
N LYS A 57 -7.03 -11.49 -9.11
CA LYS A 57 -8.24 -10.65 -9.05
C LYS A 57 -8.43 -10.01 -7.68
N THR A 58 -8.18 -10.74 -6.60
CA THR A 58 -8.27 -10.19 -5.24
C THR A 58 -7.28 -9.06 -5.03
N TRP A 59 -6.00 -9.22 -5.39
CA TRP A 59 -5.02 -8.14 -5.25
C TRP A 59 -5.38 -6.93 -6.09
N PHE A 60 -5.78 -7.15 -7.33
CA PHE A 60 -6.18 -6.05 -8.21
C PHE A 60 -7.39 -5.30 -7.65
N HIS A 61 -8.37 -6.02 -7.09
CA HIS A 61 -9.51 -5.41 -6.42
C HIS A 61 -9.09 -4.55 -5.20
N GLN A 62 -8.17 -5.03 -4.36
CA GLN A 62 -7.65 -4.26 -3.22
C GLN A 62 -6.97 -2.95 -3.67
N ILE A 63 -6.22 -2.99 -4.78
CA ILE A 63 -5.60 -1.81 -5.37
C ILE A 63 -6.66 -0.83 -5.87
N LEU A 64 -7.67 -1.32 -6.60
CA LEU A 64 -8.73 -0.47 -7.14
C LEU A 64 -9.56 0.18 -6.03
N ASP A 65 -9.89 -0.56 -4.98
CA ASP A 65 -10.65 -0.07 -3.81
C ASP A 65 -9.88 1.06 -3.09
N ALA A 66 -8.57 0.88 -2.89
CA ALA A 66 -7.70 1.94 -2.36
C ALA A 66 -7.67 3.20 -3.25
N VAL A 67 -7.58 3.02 -4.57
CA VAL A 67 -7.53 4.11 -5.54
C VAL A 67 -8.86 4.85 -5.61
N GLU A 68 -9.99 4.14 -5.60
CA GLU A 68 -11.32 4.73 -5.51
C GLU A 68 -11.45 5.60 -4.25
N HIS A 69 -11.01 5.07 -3.11
CA HIS A 69 -11.00 5.83 -1.87
C HIS A 69 -10.19 7.12 -1.99
N MET A 70 -8.97 7.06 -2.54
CA MET A 70 -8.13 8.25 -2.75
C MET A 70 -8.80 9.28 -3.67
N HIS A 71 -9.38 8.84 -4.79
CA HIS A 71 -10.09 9.73 -5.71
C HIS A 71 -11.32 10.38 -5.06
N SER A 72 -12.04 9.66 -4.20
CA SER A 72 -13.21 10.20 -3.49
C SER A 72 -12.86 11.32 -2.49
N GLN A 73 -11.65 11.28 -1.92
CA GLN A 73 -11.16 12.32 -1.01
C GLN A 73 -10.60 13.54 -1.75
N ALA A 74 -10.04 13.37 -2.95
CA ALA A 74 -9.53 14.47 -3.77
C ALA A 74 -10.65 15.32 -4.43
N ALA A 75 -11.88 14.80 -4.47
CA ALA A 75 -13.06 15.47 -5.04
C ALA A 75 -13.87 16.29 -4.01
N ARG A 76 -13.35 16.49 -2.80
CA ARG A 76 -13.89 17.41 -1.78
C ARG A 76 -12.92 18.56 -1.54
#